data_AF-A0A918C5Q4-F1
#
_entry.id   AF-A0A918C5Q4-F1
#
_cell.length_a   1.000
_cell.length_b   1.000
_cell.length_c   1.000
_cell.angle_alpha   90.00
_cell.angle_beta   90.00
_cell.angle_gamma   90.00
#
_symmetry.space_group_name_H-M   'P 1'
#
loop_
_entity.id
_entity.type
_entity.pdbx_description
1 polymer ?
#
loop_
_entity_poly.entity_id
_entity_poly.type
_entity_poly.pdbx_seq_one_letter_code
_entity_poly.pdbx_strand_id
1 'polypeptide(L)'
;MPVPADPAGGTSRTRGRGIDPRAARSRAAALAAAQELLVEQGWSAVTHVAVAARSGVGRTTLYRHWPDSPSLIYEAIAQRIASARPARTGVLRDDLVGQLHGLRSLLHDPVGERGMRVVVERAGVDPTFARLKESLYQAGSGGFRAIVERAKESGELPGDLDTELAIDQLAGPLMFRRLLAERTFGEEYVHAVVDAFLAANAPSRSRAADGGGES
;
A
#
# COMPACT_ATOMS: atom_id res chain seq x y z
N MET A 1 -30.02 -54.74 35.48
CA MET A 1 -28.84 -55.06 34.64
C MET A 1 -29.33 -55.38 33.23
N PRO A 2 -28.89 -54.70 32.14
CA PRO A 2 -28.43 -53.33 31.98
C PRO A 2 -29.25 -52.54 30.93
N VAL A 3 -28.87 -51.26 30.78
CA VAL A 3 -29.46 -50.15 30.01
C VAL A 3 -29.20 -50.32 28.50
N PRO A 4 -30.12 -49.95 27.57
CA PRO A 4 -29.77 -49.85 26.17
C PRO A 4 -28.97 -48.56 25.89
N ALA A 5 -27.86 -48.74 25.19
CA ALA A 5 -26.92 -47.71 24.81
C ALA A 5 -27.51 -46.74 23.75
N ASP A 6 -27.15 -45.48 23.93
CA ASP A 6 -27.38 -44.31 23.09
C ASP A 6 -26.76 -44.44 21.69
N PRO A 7 -27.51 -44.16 20.59
CA PRO A 7 -26.93 -44.02 19.26
C PRO A 7 -27.08 -42.57 18.77
N ALA A 8 -26.08 -41.71 19.01
CA ALA A 8 -25.88 -40.53 18.18
C ALA A 8 -24.48 -39.93 18.33
N GLY A 9 -23.49 -40.58 17.69
CA GLY A 9 -22.26 -39.92 17.29
C GLY A 9 -22.55 -38.85 16.23
N GLY A 10 -23.07 -37.71 16.66
CA GLY A 10 -23.24 -36.51 15.86
C GLY A 10 -21.89 -35.90 15.54
N THR A 11 -21.35 -36.28 14.40
CA THR A 11 -20.20 -35.63 13.74
C THR A 11 -20.55 -34.16 13.44
N SER A 12 -20.37 -33.28 14.42
CA SER A 12 -20.40 -31.84 14.17
C SER A 12 -19.13 -31.44 13.45
N ARG A 13 -19.22 -31.56 12.13
CA ARG A 13 -18.29 -31.05 11.12
C ARG A 13 -17.73 -29.69 11.55
N THR A 14 -16.42 -29.67 11.71
CA THR A 14 -15.56 -28.49 11.63
C THR A 14 -15.94 -27.66 10.41
N ARG A 15 -16.84 -26.68 10.58
CA ARG A 15 -17.10 -25.67 9.54
C ARG A 15 -15.90 -24.75 9.54
N GLY A 16 -15.11 -24.87 8.47
CA GLY A 16 -13.98 -24.01 8.19
C GLY A 16 -14.37 -22.54 8.36
N ARG A 17 -13.44 -21.79 8.94
CA ARG A 17 -13.44 -20.33 9.08
C ARG A 17 -13.38 -19.68 7.69
N GLY A 18 -14.46 -19.82 6.92
CA GLY A 18 -14.68 -19.11 5.67
C GLY A 18 -15.32 -17.77 5.98
N ILE A 19 -14.84 -16.70 5.33
CA ILE A 19 -15.45 -15.37 5.41
C ILE A 19 -16.91 -15.50 4.98
N ASP A 20 -17.87 -15.10 5.84
CA ASP A 20 -19.28 -15.07 5.48
C ASP A 20 -19.46 -14.17 4.24
N PRO A 21 -19.92 -14.71 3.09
CA PRO A 21 -20.09 -13.95 1.85
C PRO A 21 -21.04 -12.76 1.99
N ARG A 22 -21.96 -12.78 2.96
CA ARG A 22 -22.80 -11.61 3.28
C ARG A 22 -22.01 -10.54 3.99
N ALA A 23 -21.19 -10.90 4.98
CA ALA A 23 -20.33 -9.96 5.68
C ALA A 23 -19.30 -9.32 4.73
N ALA A 24 -18.74 -10.09 3.80
CA ALA A 24 -17.84 -9.57 2.77
C ALA A 24 -18.52 -8.53 1.87
N ARG A 25 -19.74 -8.82 1.39
CA ARG A 25 -20.51 -7.88 0.57
C ARG A 25 -20.88 -6.60 1.32
N SER A 26 -21.31 -6.71 2.57
CA SER A 26 -21.59 -5.53 3.41
C SER A 26 -20.33 -4.69 3.64
N ARG A 27 -19.18 -5.32 3.87
CA ARG A 27 -17.90 -4.61 4.03
C ARG A 27 -17.53 -3.86 2.75
N ALA A 28 -17.65 -4.51 1.59
CA ALA A 28 -17.37 -3.88 0.30
C ALA A 28 -18.29 -2.69 0.01
N ALA A 29 -19.60 -2.83 0.27
CA ALA A 29 -20.57 -1.74 0.10
C ALA A 29 -20.28 -0.54 1.00
N ALA A 30 -19.92 -0.79 2.26
CA ALA A 30 -19.54 0.27 3.20
C ALA A 30 -18.29 1.04 2.74
N LEU A 31 -17.28 0.33 2.25
CA LEU A 31 -16.06 0.96 1.75
C LEU A 31 -16.29 1.73 0.46
N ALA A 32 -17.08 1.20 -0.48
CA ALA A 32 -17.45 1.92 -1.69
C ALA A 32 -18.13 3.27 -1.33
N ALA A 33 -19.09 3.24 -0.40
CA ALA A 33 -19.75 4.46 0.09
C ALA A 33 -18.76 5.43 0.77
N ALA A 34 -17.79 4.93 1.53
CA ALA A 34 -16.76 5.76 2.15
C ALA A 34 -15.82 6.40 1.11
N GLN A 35 -15.47 5.65 0.06
CA GLN A 35 -14.65 6.13 -1.06
C GLN A 35 -15.37 7.22 -1.86
N GLU A 36 -16.65 7.02 -2.16
CA GLU A 36 -17.50 8.02 -2.83
C GLU A 36 -17.60 9.30 -1.98
N LEU A 37 -17.89 9.17 -0.68
CA LEU A 37 -17.92 10.32 0.24
C LEU A 37 -16.61 11.10 0.27
N LEU A 38 -15.47 10.40 0.30
CA LEU A 38 -14.15 11.02 0.28
C LEU A 38 -13.91 11.83 -1.01
N VAL A 39 -14.37 11.32 -2.14
CA VAL A 39 -14.22 11.96 -3.46
C VAL A 39 -15.28 13.03 -3.73
N GLU A 40 -16.46 12.96 -3.15
CA GLU A 40 -17.50 13.98 -3.34
C GLU A 40 -17.32 15.15 -2.38
N GLN A 41 -17.04 14.87 -1.11
CA GLN A 41 -17.25 15.81 -0.01
C GLN A 41 -16.04 15.93 0.93
N GLY A 42 -14.96 15.18 0.66
CA GLY A 42 -13.76 15.18 1.47
C GLY A 42 -13.89 14.33 2.75
N TRP A 43 -12.82 14.32 3.53
CA TRP A 43 -12.68 13.37 4.65
C TRP A 43 -13.69 13.58 5.77
N SER A 44 -14.08 14.83 6.05
CA SER A 44 -15.02 15.17 7.13
C SER A 44 -16.41 14.59 6.90
N ALA A 45 -16.76 14.30 5.65
CA ALA A 45 -18.02 13.66 5.29
C ALA A 45 -18.00 12.13 5.49
N VAL A 46 -16.81 11.52 5.62
CA VAL A 46 -16.65 10.08 5.85
C VAL A 46 -16.93 9.78 7.32
N THR A 47 -18.22 9.63 7.65
CA THR A 47 -18.70 9.28 8.99
C THR A 47 -19.49 7.97 8.96
N HIS A 48 -19.55 7.24 10.07
CA HIS A 48 -20.38 6.03 10.17
C HIS A 48 -21.84 6.28 9.82
N VAL A 49 -22.37 7.46 10.13
CA VAL A 49 -23.75 7.84 9.81
C VAL A 49 -23.92 8.01 8.30
N ALA A 50 -23.06 8.79 7.66
CA ALA A 50 -23.12 9.02 6.22
C ALA A 50 -22.84 7.73 5.42
N VAL A 51 -21.87 6.93 5.87
CA VAL A 51 -21.55 5.62 5.27
C VAL A 51 -22.72 4.66 5.42
N ALA A 52 -23.37 4.58 6.59
CA ALA A 52 -24.55 3.73 6.78
C ALA A 52 -25.69 4.15 5.86
N ALA A 53 -25.95 5.45 5.76
CA ALA A 53 -27.00 6.00 4.92
C ALA A 53 -26.78 5.68 3.43
N ARG A 54 -25.54 5.77 2.95
CA ARG A 54 -25.21 5.54 1.53
C ARG A 54 -25.04 4.05 1.18
N SER A 55 -24.45 3.25 2.05
CA SER A 55 -24.21 1.82 1.80
C SER A 55 -25.38 0.91 2.13
N GLY A 56 -26.36 1.37 2.91
CA GLY A 56 -27.43 0.54 3.48
C GLY A 56 -26.95 -0.43 4.57
N VAL A 57 -25.67 -0.36 4.98
CA VAL A 57 -25.10 -1.21 6.02
C VAL A 57 -25.43 -0.64 7.39
N GLY A 58 -25.99 -1.48 8.27
CA GLY A 58 -26.35 -1.06 9.63
C GLY A 58 -25.14 -0.55 10.44
N ARG A 59 -25.33 0.53 11.20
CA ARG A 59 -24.27 1.19 12.01
C ARG A 59 -23.52 0.23 12.92
N THR A 60 -24.20 -0.71 13.58
CA THR A 60 -23.57 -1.73 14.44
C THR A 60 -22.56 -2.58 13.67
N THR A 61 -22.84 -2.90 12.40
CA THR A 61 -21.92 -3.62 11.53
C THR A 61 -20.71 -2.76 11.16
N LEU A 62 -20.93 -1.46 10.88
CA LEU A 62 -19.82 -0.54 10.61
C LEU A 62 -18.88 -0.40 11.81
N TYR A 63 -19.41 -0.13 13.01
CA TYR A 63 -18.59 0.01 14.22
C TYR A 63 -17.82 -1.25 14.60
N ARG A 64 -18.34 -2.43 14.26
CA ARG A 64 -17.63 -3.71 14.46
C ARG A 64 -16.40 -3.85 13.57
N HIS A 65 -16.45 -3.32 12.35
CA HIS A 65 -15.36 -3.41 11.37
C HIS A 65 -14.39 -2.23 11.46
N TRP A 66 -14.93 -1.03 11.70
CA TRP A 66 -14.20 0.21 11.80
C TRP A 66 -14.64 0.93 13.07
N PRO A 67 -13.83 0.94 14.14
CA PRO A 67 -14.24 1.58 15.40
C PRO A 67 -14.35 3.10 15.26
N ASP A 68 -13.60 3.70 14.33
CA ASP A 68 -13.54 5.13 14.08
C ASP A 68 -13.50 5.46 12.57
N SER A 69 -13.74 6.73 12.23
CA SER A 69 -13.74 7.20 10.84
C SER A 69 -12.36 7.15 10.16
N PRO A 70 -11.24 7.45 10.86
CA PRO A 70 -9.90 7.23 10.30
C PRO A 70 -9.64 5.78 9.87
N SER A 71 -10.18 4.78 10.57
CA SER A 71 -10.05 3.37 10.19
C SER A 71 -10.75 3.05 8.85
N LEU A 72 -11.86 3.73 8.52
CA LEU A 72 -12.49 3.61 7.19
C LEU A 72 -11.60 4.18 6.10
N ILE A 73 -11.02 5.36 6.35
CA ILE A 73 -10.10 6.03 5.40
C ILE A 73 -8.86 5.15 5.18
N TYR A 74 -8.29 4.61 6.25
CA TYR A 74 -7.17 3.67 6.17
C TYR A 74 -7.48 2.51 5.25
N GLU A 75 -8.57 1.81 5.50
CA GLU A 75 -8.88 0.62 4.74
C GLU A 75 -9.19 0.95 3.28
N ALA A 76 -9.85 2.08 3.02
CA ALA A 76 -10.09 2.56 1.67
C ALA A 76 -8.79 2.79 0.89
N ILE A 77 -7.76 3.40 1.52
CA ILE A 77 -6.46 3.64 0.88
C ILE A 77 -5.64 2.35 0.80
N ALA A 78 -5.61 1.55 1.87
CA ALA A 78 -4.85 0.30 1.92
C ALA A 78 -5.30 -0.69 0.84
N GLN A 79 -6.61 -0.74 0.52
CA GLN A 79 -7.12 -1.52 -0.60
C GLN A 79 -6.59 -1.04 -1.96
N ARG A 80 -6.45 0.27 -2.15
CA ARG A 80 -5.87 0.84 -3.38
C ARG A 80 -4.38 0.52 -3.49
N ILE A 81 -3.63 0.65 -2.39
CA ILE A 81 -2.22 0.24 -2.33
C ILE A 81 -2.07 -1.24 -2.68
N ALA A 82 -2.89 -2.11 -2.08
CA ALA A 82 -2.83 -3.55 -2.35
C ALA A 82 -3.17 -3.88 -3.81
N SER A 83 -4.16 -3.20 -4.39
CA SER A 83 -4.60 -3.41 -5.78
C SER A 83 -3.58 -2.89 -6.80
N ALA A 84 -2.77 -1.90 -6.43
CA ALA A 84 -1.74 -1.31 -7.29
C ALA A 84 -0.39 -2.05 -7.24
N ARG A 85 -0.28 -3.14 -6.48
CA ARG A 85 0.97 -3.88 -6.32
C ARG A 85 1.28 -4.69 -7.59
N PRO A 86 2.43 -4.47 -8.25
CA PRO A 86 2.81 -5.22 -9.44
C PRO A 86 3.23 -6.65 -9.10
N ALA A 87 3.13 -7.56 -10.08
CA ALA A 87 3.83 -8.82 -10.04
C ALA A 87 5.34 -8.59 -10.21
N ARG A 88 6.16 -9.41 -9.54
CA ARG A 88 7.63 -9.34 -9.69
C ARG A 88 8.09 -10.24 -10.83
N THR A 89 8.96 -9.68 -11.65
CA THR A 89 9.60 -10.32 -12.80
C THR A 89 10.96 -10.91 -12.43
N GLY A 90 11.62 -10.37 -11.40
CA GLY A 90 13.00 -10.71 -11.08
C GLY A 90 14.02 -9.90 -11.88
N VAL A 91 13.59 -8.98 -12.75
CA VAL A 91 14.48 -8.00 -13.39
C VAL A 91 14.39 -6.71 -12.59
N LEU A 92 15.51 -6.25 -12.00
CA LEU A 92 15.53 -5.10 -11.09
C LEU A 92 14.82 -3.88 -11.68
N ARG A 93 15.20 -3.47 -12.89
CA ARG A 93 14.62 -2.30 -13.54
C ARG A 93 13.11 -2.43 -13.71
N ASP A 94 12.65 -3.57 -14.22
CA ASP A 94 11.22 -3.79 -14.50
C ASP A 94 10.41 -3.85 -13.21
N ASP A 95 10.98 -4.45 -12.16
CA ASP A 95 10.36 -4.49 -10.84
C ASP A 95 10.22 -3.08 -10.23
N LEU A 96 11.25 -2.23 -10.35
CA LEU A 96 11.21 -0.83 -9.90
C LEU A 96 10.20 0.00 -10.70
N VAL A 97 10.20 -0.15 -12.03
CA VAL A 97 9.24 0.51 -12.93
C VAL A 97 7.82 0.10 -12.57
N GLY A 98 7.55 -1.20 -12.42
CA GLY A 98 6.25 -1.72 -11.99
C GLY A 98 5.83 -1.15 -10.65
N GLN A 99 6.75 -1.06 -9.69
CA GLN A 99 6.44 -0.55 -8.35
C GLN A 99 6.11 0.95 -8.37
N LEU A 100 6.83 1.75 -9.16
CA LEU A 100 6.52 3.17 -9.36
C LEU A 100 5.26 3.40 -10.19
N HIS A 101 4.91 2.51 -11.14
CA HIS A 101 3.61 2.56 -11.81
C HIS A 101 2.44 2.29 -10.85
N GLY A 102 2.64 1.38 -9.90
CA GLY A 102 1.69 1.18 -8.80
C GLY A 102 1.48 2.45 -7.99
N LEU A 103 2.57 3.10 -7.56
CA LEU A 103 2.51 4.37 -6.86
C LEU A 103 1.89 5.49 -7.71
N ARG A 104 2.25 5.57 -9.01
CA ARG A 104 1.63 6.51 -9.96
C ARG A 104 0.12 6.32 -10.04
N SER A 105 -0.34 5.07 -10.13
CA SER A 105 -1.76 4.74 -10.21
C SER A 105 -2.49 5.19 -8.94
N LEU A 106 -1.92 4.93 -7.77
CA LEU A 106 -2.45 5.41 -6.50
C LEU A 106 -2.55 6.94 -6.43
N LEU A 107 -1.53 7.65 -6.94
CA LEU A 107 -1.44 9.10 -6.93
C LEU A 107 -2.34 9.79 -7.97
N HIS A 108 -2.79 9.06 -9.00
CA HIS A 108 -3.74 9.57 -9.99
C HIS A 108 -5.18 9.06 -9.75
N ASP A 109 -5.37 8.10 -8.84
CA ASP A 109 -6.68 7.66 -8.36
C ASP A 109 -7.26 8.69 -7.37
N PRO A 110 -8.48 9.22 -7.58
CA PRO A 110 -9.05 10.24 -6.71
C PRO A 110 -9.18 9.85 -5.24
N VAL A 111 -9.42 8.57 -4.94
CA VAL A 111 -9.52 8.07 -3.56
C VAL A 111 -8.12 8.01 -2.93
N GLY A 112 -7.16 7.43 -3.65
CA GLY A 112 -5.77 7.31 -3.20
C GLY A 112 -5.12 8.66 -2.95
N GLU A 113 -5.25 9.59 -3.89
CA GLU A 113 -4.64 10.92 -3.81
C GLU A 113 -5.22 11.76 -2.66
N ARG A 114 -6.55 11.86 -2.57
CA ARG A 114 -7.21 12.61 -1.48
C ARG A 114 -6.96 11.97 -0.14
N GLY A 115 -7.03 10.64 -0.07
CA GLY A 115 -6.74 9.89 1.15
C GLY A 115 -5.32 10.18 1.65
N MET A 116 -4.34 10.18 0.76
CA MET A 116 -2.95 10.49 1.11
C MET A 116 -2.79 11.93 1.62
N ARG A 117 -3.41 12.91 0.96
CA ARG A 117 -3.38 14.32 1.42
C ARG A 117 -3.90 14.47 2.84
N VAL A 118 -5.06 13.87 3.12
CA VAL A 118 -5.71 13.93 4.43
C VAL A 118 -4.81 13.32 5.50
N VAL A 119 -4.20 12.18 5.20
CA VAL A 119 -3.30 11.52 6.15
C VAL A 119 -2.08 12.37 6.45
N VAL A 120 -1.45 12.96 5.42
CA VAL A 120 -0.28 13.84 5.59
C VAL A 120 -0.64 15.09 6.39
N GLU A 121 -1.74 15.76 6.04
CA GLU A 121 -2.22 16.98 6.70
C GLU A 121 -2.50 16.75 8.19
N ARG A 122 -3.20 15.66 8.52
CA ARG A 122 -3.70 15.40 9.88
C ARG A 122 -2.68 14.75 10.79
N ALA A 123 -1.69 14.04 10.24
CA ALA A 123 -0.70 13.32 11.03
C ALA A 123 0.13 14.20 11.98
N GLY A 124 0.24 15.51 11.72
CA GLY A 124 0.94 16.45 12.60
C GLY A 124 0.16 16.85 13.85
N VAL A 125 -1.17 16.66 13.86
CA VAL A 125 -2.07 17.17 14.92
C VAL A 125 -2.97 16.10 15.53
N ASP A 126 -3.07 14.93 14.91
CA ASP A 126 -3.91 13.82 15.35
C ASP A 126 -3.10 12.51 15.43
N PRO A 127 -2.89 11.95 16.63
CA PRO A 127 -2.14 10.71 16.81
C PRO A 127 -2.72 9.51 16.05
N THR A 128 -4.03 9.50 15.77
CA THR A 128 -4.66 8.44 14.97
C THR A 128 -4.21 8.52 13.53
N PHE A 129 -4.16 9.72 12.96
CA PHE A 129 -3.63 9.93 11.62
C PHE A 129 -2.11 9.74 11.56
N ALA A 130 -1.38 10.00 12.64
CA ALA A 130 0.05 9.69 12.71
C ALA A 130 0.32 8.18 12.58
N ARG A 131 -0.44 7.35 13.33
CA ARG A 131 -0.37 5.87 13.21
C ARG A 131 -0.81 5.38 11.84
N LEU A 132 -1.81 6.03 11.26
CA LEU A 132 -2.29 5.74 9.93
C LEU A 132 -1.22 6.01 8.87
N LYS A 133 -0.56 7.18 8.95
CA LYS A 133 0.56 7.54 8.07
C LYS A 133 1.65 6.49 8.13
N GLU A 134 2.05 6.07 9.33
CA GLU A 134 3.04 5.01 9.52
C GLU A 134 2.61 3.70 8.87
N SER A 135 1.37 3.28 9.10
CA SER A 135 0.84 2.02 8.53
C SER A 135 0.81 2.05 7.00
N LEU A 136 0.43 3.19 6.39
CA LEU A 136 0.42 3.37 4.94
C LEU A 136 1.84 3.45 4.37
N TYR A 137 2.77 4.10 5.07
CA TYR A 137 4.19 4.11 4.72
C TYR A 137 4.74 2.69 4.68
N GLN A 138 4.50 1.88 5.70
CA GLN A 138 4.96 0.48 5.72
C GLN A 138 4.32 -0.35 4.61
N ALA A 139 3.02 -0.21 4.38
CA ALA A 139 2.31 -0.92 3.32
C ALA A 139 2.80 -0.53 1.90
N GLY A 140 3.11 0.75 1.69
CA GLY A 140 3.57 1.27 0.40
C GLY A 140 5.07 1.02 0.14
N SER A 141 5.91 1.15 1.17
CA SER A 141 7.36 1.00 1.07
C SER A 141 7.83 -0.47 1.00
N GLY A 142 7.06 -1.42 1.54
CA GLY A 142 7.46 -2.83 1.60
C GLY A 142 7.75 -3.46 0.23
N GLY A 143 7.10 -2.99 -0.84
CA GLY A 143 7.39 -3.41 -2.21
C GLY A 143 8.78 -2.99 -2.67
N PHE A 144 9.11 -1.71 -2.51
CA PHE A 144 10.42 -1.15 -2.83
C PHE A 144 11.52 -1.79 -1.99
N ARG A 145 11.33 -1.87 -0.67
CA ARG A 145 12.31 -2.45 0.27
C ARG A 145 12.73 -3.84 -0.18
N ALA A 146 11.77 -4.70 -0.50
CA ALA A 146 12.06 -6.06 -0.91
C ALA A 146 12.66 -6.19 -2.33
N ILE A 147 12.47 -5.21 -3.22
CA ILE A 147 13.19 -5.15 -4.51
C ILE A 147 14.64 -4.74 -4.28
N VAL A 148 14.87 -3.69 -3.46
CA VAL A 148 16.19 -3.16 -3.15
C VAL A 148 17.04 -4.17 -2.39
N GLU A 149 16.52 -4.80 -1.34
CA GLU A 149 17.28 -5.82 -0.58
C GLU A 149 17.69 -7.01 -1.45
N ARG A 150 16.77 -7.52 -2.29
CA ARG A 150 17.11 -8.58 -3.23
C ARG A 150 18.22 -8.16 -4.18
N ALA A 151 18.17 -6.94 -4.70
CA ALA A 151 19.18 -6.43 -5.63
C ALA A 151 20.54 -6.19 -4.96
N LYS A 152 20.56 -5.88 -3.66
CA LYS A 152 21.78 -5.86 -2.85
C LYS A 152 22.35 -7.26 -2.69
N GLU A 153 21.51 -8.25 -2.41
CA GLU A 153 21.91 -9.67 -2.28
C GLU A 153 22.46 -10.25 -3.60
N SER A 154 21.90 -9.86 -4.75
CA SER A 154 22.36 -10.31 -6.08
C SER A 154 23.56 -9.52 -6.63
N GLY A 155 23.98 -8.44 -5.96
CA GLY A 155 25.03 -7.55 -6.43
C GLY A 155 24.64 -6.63 -7.58
N GLU A 156 23.34 -6.54 -7.91
CA GLU A 156 22.80 -5.57 -8.88
C GLU A 156 22.81 -4.14 -8.32
N LEU A 157 22.76 -3.98 -7.00
CA LEU A 157 22.95 -2.73 -6.26
C LEU A 157 24.09 -2.87 -5.23
N PRO A 158 24.72 -1.75 -4.81
CA PRO A 158 25.75 -1.77 -3.77
C PRO A 158 25.21 -2.34 -2.45
N GLY A 159 25.93 -3.28 -1.84
CA GLY A 159 25.48 -3.95 -0.62
C GLY A 159 25.34 -3.02 0.59
N ASP A 160 26.05 -1.89 0.59
CA ASP A 160 26.02 -0.84 1.62
C ASP A 160 25.01 0.29 1.32
N LEU A 161 24.24 0.18 0.24
CA LEU A 161 23.18 1.13 -0.07
C LEU A 161 22.14 1.18 1.07
N ASP A 162 21.90 2.38 1.57
CA ASP A 162 20.80 2.66 2.51
C ASP A 162 19.45 2.47 1.81
N THR A 163 18.71 1.47 2.27
CA THR A 163 17.44 1.08 1.68
C THR A 163 16.35 2.13 1.88
N GLU A 164 16.34 2.86 2.99
CA GLU A 164 15.35 3.92 3.21
C GLU A 164 15.65 5.12 2.30
N LEU A 165 16.94 5.48 2.15
CA LEU A 165 17.34 6.50 1.18
C LEU A 165 16.98 6.11 -0.26
N ALA A 166 17.15 4.84 -0.63
CA ALA A 166 16.75 4.35 -1.95
C ALA A 166 15.22 4.50 -2.17
N ILE A 167 14.41 4.19 -1.15
CA ILE A 167 12.96 4.38 -1.21
C ILE A 167 12.61 5.87 -1.36
N ASP A 168 13.28 6.75 -0.62
CA ASP A 168 13.08 8.20 -0.74
C ASP A 168 13.42 8.72 -2.14
N GLN A 169 14.52 8.25 -2.74
CA GLN A 169 14.92 8.61 -4.10
C GLN A 169 13.94 8.12 -5.17
N LEU A 170 13.31 6.96 -4.95
CA LEU A 170 12.36 6.35 -5.90
C LEU A 170 10.95 6.94 -5.75
N ALA A 171 10.40 6.93 -4.54
CA ALA A 171 9.01 7.34 -4.29
C ALA A 171 8.87 8.86 -4.12
N GLY A 172 9.86 9.52 -3.53
CA GLY A 172 9.86 10.95 -3.22
C GLY A 172 9.56 11.85 -4.43
N PRO A 173 10.20 11.66 -5.60
CA PRO A 173 9.95 12.49 -6.78
C PRO A 173 8.50 12.44 -7.28
N LEU A 174 7.82 11.29 -7.14
CA LEU A 174 6.41 11.15 -7.53
C LEU A 174 5.49 11.82 -6.51
N MET A 175 5.78 11.61 -5.22
CA MET A 175 5.04 12.24 -4.11
C MET A 175 5.14 13.75 -4.16
N PHE A 176 6.37 14.29 -4.30
CA PHE A 176 6.62 15.73 -4.43
C PHE A 176 5.87 16.31 -5.63
N ARG A 177 5.99 15.68 -6.80
CA ARG A 177 5.38 16.19 -8.04
C ARG A 177 3.86 16.21 -7.98
N ARG A 178 3.23 15.16 -7.44
CA ARG A 178 1.77 15.07 -7.34
C ARG A 178 1.19 15.89 -6.20
N LEU A 179 1.72 15.71 -4.99
CA LEU A 179 1.09 16.20 -3.77
C LEU A 179 1.51 17.63 -3.45
N LEU A 180 2.77 17.99 -3.72
CA LEU A 180 3.33 19.29 -3.34
C LEU A 180 3.37 20.27 -4.51
N ALA A 181 3.84 19.83 -5.68
CA ALA A 181 3.88 20.66 -6.89
C ALA A 181 2.57 20.65 -7.67
N GLU A 182 1.62 19.78 -7.31
CA GLU A 182 0.27 19.66 -7.91
C GLU A 182 0.28 19.42 -9.44
N ARG A 183 1.31 18.71 -9.94
CA ARG A 183 1.46 18.39 -11.36
C ARG A 183 1.12 16.93 -11.63
N THR A 184 0.46 16.67 -12.76
CA THR A 184 0.30 15.33 -13.30
C THR A 184 1.60 14.85 -13.95
N PHE A 185 1.74 13.53 -14.12
CA PHE A 185 2.89 12.96 -14.81
C PHE A 185 2.58 11.62 -15.50
N GLY A 186 3.24 11.40 -16.64
CA GLY A 186 3.13 10.20 -17.45
C GLY A 186 4.12 9.12 -17.08
N GLU A 187 4.12 8.05 -17.88
CA GLU A 187 5.01 6.89 -17.76
C GLU A 187 6.47 7.26 -17.99
N GLU A 188 6.74 8.21 -18.89
CA GLU A 188 8.09 8.73 -19.15
C GLU A 188 8.77 9.26 -17.89
N TYR A 189 8.02 9.92 -17.01
CA TYR A 189 8.56 10.41 -15.74
C TYR A 189 8.91 9.26 -14.78
N VAL A 190 8.11 8.20 -14.77
CA VAL A 190 8.41 6.99 -13.98
C VAL A 190 9.71 6.37 -14.46
N HIS A 191 9.87 6.18 -15.77
CA HIS A 191 11.08 5.61 -16.35
C HIS A 191 12.30 6.49 -16.04
N ALA A 192 12.20 7.81 -16.23
CA ALA A 192 13.28 8.73 -15.93
C ALA A 192 13.75 8.67 -14.47
N VAL A 193 12.82 8.52 -13.51
CA VAL A 193 13.17 8.38 -12.09
C VAL A 193 13.91 7.06 -11.83
N VAL A 194 13.45 5.94 -12.40
CA VAL A 194 14.15 4.65 -12.27
C VAL A 194 15.53 4.70 -12.90
N ASP A 195 15.62 5.21 -14.13
CA ASP A 195 16.87 5.24 -14.89
C ASP A 195 17.91 6.14 -14.19
N ALA A 196 17.48 7.28 -13.62
CA ALA A 196 18.34 8.14 -12.81
C ALA A 196 18.82 7.44 -11.53
N PHE A 197 17.93 6.74 -10.81
CA PHE A 197 18.28 5.98 -9.62
C PHE A 197 19.31 4.88 -9.94
N LEU A 198 19.08 4.11 -11.00
CA LEU A 198 19.99 3.03 -11.40
C LEU A 198 21.34 3.56 -11.88
N ALA A 199 21.36 4.67 -12.62
CA ALA A 199 22.62 5.30 -13.05
C ALA A 199 23.45 5.78 -11.85
N ALA A 200 22.81 6.34 -10.82
CA ALA A 200 23.48 6.83 -9.61
C ALA A 200 24.00 5.68 -8.71
N ASN A 201 23.36 4.52 -8.76
CA ASN A 201 23.66 3.37 -7.89
C ASN A 201 24.21 2.17 -8.67
N ALA A 202 24.71 2.38 -9.89
CA ALA A 202 25.35 1.31 -10.63
C ALA A 202 26.59 0.81 -9.85
N PRO A 203 26.80 -0.51 -9.70
CA PRO A 203 27.99 -1.03 -9.06
C PRO A 203 29.23 -0.41 -9.71
N SER A 204 30.09 0.22 -8.89
CA SER A 204 31.35 0.74 -9.39
C SER A 204 32.10 -0.41 -10.02
N ARG A 205 32.31 -0.38 -11.35
CA ARG A 205 33.24 -1.31 -11.99
C ARG A 205 34.58 -1.03 -11.34
N SER A 206 35.04 -1.94 -10.50
CA SER A 206 36.37 -1.86 -9.91
C SER A 206 37.35 -1.53 -11.01
N ARG A 207 38.14 -0.47 -10.77
CA ARG A 207 39.21 0.04 -11.62
C ARG A 207 40.35 -0.99 -11.58
N ALA A 208 40.11 -2.17 -12.13
CA ALA A 208 41.04 -3.29 -12.18
C ALA A 208 41.68 -3.35 -13.56
N ALA A 209 42.60 -2.42 -13.82
CA ALA A 209 43.71 -2.51 -14.78
C ALA A 209 44.33 -1.12 -14.95
N ASP A 210 45.16 -0.69 -13.99
CA ASP A 210 46.32 0.18 -14.27
C ASP A 210 47.16 0.28 -12.98
N GLY A 211 48.37 -0.26 -13.04
CA GLY A 211 49.28 -0.43 -11.91
C GLY A 211 50.22 -1.62 -12.05
N GLY A 212 50.04 -2.43 -13.10
CA GLY A 212 51.03 -3.43 -13.52
C GLY A 212 52.01 -2.83 -14.52
N GLY A 213 53.16 -2.35 -14.04
CA GLY A 213 54.38 -2.28 -14.84
C GLY A 213 54.98 -0.89 -15.01
N GLU A 214 55.82 -0.48 -14.07
CA GLU A 214 57.08 0.17 -14.42
C GLU A 214 58.18 -0.50 -13.61
N SER A 215 59.03 -1.23 -14.34
CA SER A 215 60.33 -1.75 -13.89
C SER A 215 61.41 -0.72 -14.19
#